data_AF-A0A7S1SAB4-F1
#
_entry.id   AF-A0A7S1SAB4-F1
#
_cell.length_a   1.000
_cell.length_b   1.000
_cell.length_c   1.000
_cell.angle_alpha   90.00
_cell.angle_beta   90.00
_cell.angle_gamma   90.00
#
_symmetry.space_group_name_H-M   'P 1'
#
loop_
_entity.id
_entity.type
_entity.pdbx_description
1 polymer ?
#
loop_
_entity_poly.entity_id
_entity_poly.type
_entity_poly.pdbx_seq_one_letter_code
_entity_poly.pdbx_strand_id
1 'polypeptide(L)'
;GRPVYTIIYMEWLINVPLLIILAGKCALGRPLRDVTGPLLCTNVYIIIAWSAHFVASAALRWTLICSSFAMYGWSSYEMVQWVVEYCRTADAGAPSRVLRPCMTIGLIVMFGVYGIVYLSAGLGLITGYTERVSYIGMNIGVKLIMSMAFAGIRSSVYHDMLVDMLINAKIPFQRQIACSSIGVAEGQAVERHSGDLSQPLVNHS
;
A
#
# COMPACT_ATOMS: atom_id res chain seq x y z
N GLY A 1 -27.88 -31.78 -4.10
CA GLY A 1 -27.37 -30.39 -4.20
C GLY A 1 -25.98 -30.33 -3.62
N ARG A 2 -25.09 -29.51 -4.18
CA ARG A 2 -23.74 -29.27 -3.62
C ARG A 2 -23.87 -28.33 -2.40
N PRO A 3 -23.17 -28.56 -1.28
CA PRO A 3 -23.22 -27.65 -0.14
C PRO A 3 -22.70 -26.26 -0.53
N VAL A 4 -23.39 -25.21 -0.09
CA VAL A 4 -23.01 -23.81 -0.31
C VAL A 4 -22.37 -23.28 0.98
N TYR A 5 -21.11 -22.87 0.91
CA TYR A 5 -20.36 -22.38 2.07
C TYR A 5 -20.65 -20.90 2.34
N THR A 6 -21.89 -20.58 2.73
CA THR A 6 -22.38 -19.21 2.97
C THR A 6 -21.45 -18.36 3.85
N ILE A 7 -20.84 -18.95 4.88
CA ILE A 7 -19.94 -18.22 5.79
C ILE A 7 -18.75 -17.58 5.05
N ILE A 8 -18.27 -18.20 3.98
CA ILE A 8 -17.15 -17.69 3.17
C ILE A 8 -17.57 -16.42 2.43
N TYR A 9 -18.79 -16.38 1.89
CA TYR A 9 -19.30 -15.18 1.23
C TYR A 9 -19.49 -14.03 2.22
N MET A 10 -20.02 -14.31 3.41
CA MET A 10 -20.14 -13.30 4.48
C MET A 10 -18.77 -12.75 4.88
N GLU A 11 -17.78 -13.63 5.02
CA GLU A 11 -16.41 -13.21 5.29
C GLU A 11 -15.84 -12.32 4.16
N TRP A 12 -16.08 -12.68 2.90
CA TRP A 12 -15.61 -11.91 1.74
C TRP A 12 -16.24 -10.52 1.68
N LEU A 13 -17.53 -10.38 2.01
CA LEU A 13 -18.21 -9.08 2.05
C LEU A 13 -17.60 -8.08 3.04
N ILE A 14 -16.82 -8.56 4.01
CA ILE A 14 -16.09 -7.71 4.97
C ILE A 14 -14.64 -7.55 4.54
N ASN A 15 -13.96 -8.67 4.26
CA ASN A 15 -12.52 -8.67 4.04
C ASN A 15 -12.13 -8.08 2.68
N VAL A 16 -12.90 -8.33 1.62
CA VAL A 16 -12.57 -7.85 0.28
C VAL A 16 -12.60 -6.32 0.19
N PRO A 17 -13.64 -5.61 0.71
CA PRO A 17 -13.61 -4.15 0.80
C PRO A 17 -12.40 -3.60 1.54
N LEU A 18 -12.01 -4.22 2.66
CA LEU A 18 -10.83 -3.81 3.42
C LEU A 18 -9.56 -3.96 2.59
N LEU A 19 -9.39 -5.08 1.86
CA LEU A 19 -8.25 -5.29 0.98
C LEU A 19 -8.19 -4.28 -0.17
N ILE A 20 -9.34 -3.94 -0.77
CA ILE A 20 -9.43 -2.92 -1.83
C ILE A 20 -9.06 -1.53 -1.28
N ILE A 21 -9.52 -1.16 -0.08
CA ILE A 21 -9.13 0.10 0.57
C ILE A 21 -7.62 0.12 0.85
N LEU A 22 -7.06 -0.96 1.37
CA LEU A 22 -5.61 -1.06 1.63
C LEU A 22 -4.80 -0.93 0.34
N ALA A 23 -5.24 -1.56 -0.75
CA ALA A 23 -4.60 -1.47 -2.06
C ALA A 23 -4.72 -0.07 -2.69
N GLY A 24 -5.94 0.46 -2.81
CA GLY A 24 -6.19 1.74 -3.46
C GLY A 24 -5.75 2.92 -2.62
N LYS A 25 -6.32 3.08 -1.42
CA LYS A 25 -6.09 4.26 -0.58
C LYS A 25 -4.74 4.19 0.12
N CYS A 26 -4.42 3.08 0.77
CA CYS A 26 -3.25 3.04 1.66
C CYS A 26 -1.93 2.78 0.91
N ALA A 27 -1.91 1.90 -0.10
CA ALA A 27 -0.71 1.63 -0.89
C ALA A 27 -0.53 2.60 -2.06
N LEU A 28 -1.56 2.87 -2.85
CA LEU A 28 -1.46 3.75 -4.02
C LEU A 28 -1.82 5.22 -3.75
N GLY A 29 -2.33 5.55 -2.56
CA GLY A 29 -2.68 6.93 -2.21
C GLY A 29 -3.93 7.48 -2.90
N ARG A 30 -4.73 6.62 -3.56
CA ARG A 30 -5.93 7.04 -4.31
C ARG A 30 -6.94 7.75 -3.41
N PRO A 31 -7.66 8.77 -3.90
CA PRO A 31 -8.76 9.35 -3.13
C PRO A 31 -9.87 8.32 -2.91
N LEU A 32 -10.56 8.37 -1.76
CA LEU A 32 -11.59 7.38 -1.43
C LEU A 32 -12.72 7.35 -2.47
N ARG A 33 -13.05 8.50 -3.08
CA ARG A 33 -14.04 8.61 -4.16
C ARG A 33 -13.75 7.67 -5.32
N ASP A 34 -12.48 7.54 -5.72
CA ASP A 34 -12.08 6.65 -6.81
C ASP A 34 -12.14 5.18 -6.38
N VAL A 35 -11.87 4.90 -5.10
CA VAL A 35 -11.88 3.54 -4.53
C VAL A 35 -13.31 3.02 -4.34
N THR A 36 -14.28 3.90 -4.12
CA THR A 36 -15.68 3.52 -3.87
C THR A 36 -16.29 2.72 -5.02
N GLY A 37 -15.97 3.05 -6.27
CA GLY A 37 -16.51 2.36 -7.46
C GLY A 37 -16.20 0.86 -7.46
N PRO A 38 -14.92 0.45 -7.53
CA PRO A 38 -14.52 -0.95 -7.47
C PRO A 38 -14.96 -1.66 -6.19
N LEU A 39 -14.95 -0.97 -5.06
CA LEU A 39 -15.42 -1.52 -3.78
C LEU A 39 -16.90 -1.94 -3.85
N LEU A 40 -17.79 -1.01 -4.26
CA LEU A 40 -19.22 -1.29 -4.37
C LEU A 40 -19.51 -2.34 -5.45
N CYS A 41 -18.89 -2.20 -6.62
CA CYS A 41 -19.00 -3.17 -7.71
C CYS A 41 -18.61 -4.58 -7.24
N THR A 42 -17.53 -4.67 -6.45
CA THR A 42 -17.05 -5.93 -5.90
C THR A 42 -18.02 -6.59 -4.95
N ASN A 43 -18.57 -5.85 -4.00
CA ASN A 43 -19.60 -6.39 -3.09
C ASN A 43 -20.84 -6.86 -3.86
N VAL A 44 -21.29 -6.08 -4.85
CA VAL A 44 -22.47 -6.45 -5.65
C VAL A 44 -22.21 -7.74 -6.42
N TYR A 45 -21.07 -7.88 -7.10
CA TYR A 45 -20.82 -9.11 -7.85
C TYR A 45 -20.61 -10.34 -6.95
N ILE A 46 -20.09 -10.16 -5.72
CA ILE A 46 -20.00 -11.24 -4.73
C ILE A 46 -21.41 -11.72 -4.34
N ILE A 47 -22.34 -10.80 -4.09
CA ILE A 47 -23.73 -11.13 -3.78
C ILE A 47 -24.39 -11.84 -4.97
N ILE A 48 -24.20 -11.35 -6.19
CA ILE A 48 -24.74 -11.98 -7.40
C ILE A 48 -24.20 -13.42 -7.57
N ALA A 49 -22.89 -13.61 -7.41
CA ALA A 49 -22.24 -14.93 -7.47
C ALA A 49 -22.73 -15.87 -6.36
N TRP A 50 -23.01 -15.32 -5.18
CA TRP A 50 -23.61 -16.07 -4.07
C TRP A 50 -25.06 -16.48 -4.38
N SER A 51 -25.88 -15.55 -4.87
CA SER A 51 -27.27 -15.78 -5.26
C SER A 51 -27.42 -16.87 -6.32
N ALA A 52 -26.47 -16.98 -7.25
CA ALA A 52 -26.47 -17.99 -8.30
C ALA A 52 -26.55 -19.43 -7.74
N HIS A 53 -26.03 -19.69 -6.54
CA HIS A 53 -26.11 -21.02 -5.90
C HIS A 53 -27.54 -21.43 -5.51
N PHE A 54 -28.43 -20.47 -5.29
CA PHE A 54 -29.81 -20.72 -4.87
C PHE A 54 -30.80 -20.77 -6.05
N VAL A 55 -30.35 -20.43 -7.25
CA VAL A 55 -31.20 -20.44 -8.44
C VAL A 55 -31.32 -21.85 -9.02
N ALA A 56 -32.55 -22.34 -9.16
CA ALA A 56 -32.84 -23.65 -9.76
C ALA A 56 -32.68 -23.64 -11.30
N SER A 57 -33.09 -22.55 -11.96
CA SER A 57 -32.99 -22.39 -13.42
C SER A 57 -31.54 -22.28 -13.87
N ALA A 58 -31.10 -23.20 -14.74
CA ALA A 58 -29.74 -23.22 -15.26
C ALA A 58 -29.40 -21.95 -16.05
N ALA A 59 -30.33 -21.47 -16.91
CA ALA A 59 -30.13 -20.27 -17.71
C ALA A 59 -29.89 -19.04 -16.81
N LEU A 60 -30.77 -18.82 -15.83
CA LEU A 60 -30.63 -17.69 -14.90
C LEU A 60 -29.37 -17.80 -14.04
N ARG A 61 -29.02 -19.01 -13.58
CA ARG A 61 -27.77 -19.24 -12.84
C ARG A 61 -26.55 -18.81 -13.67
N TRP A 62 -26.46 -19.25 -14.92
CA TRP A 62 -25.34 -18.88 -15.80
C TRP A 62 -25.33 -17.39 -16.13
N THR A 63 -26.50 -16.76 -16.32
CA THR A 63 -26.57 -15.31 -16.48
C THR A 63 -26.00 -14.57 -15.27
N LEU A 64 -26.35 -14.98 -14.04
CA LEU A 64 -25.80 -14.37 -12.82
C LEU A 64 -24.28 -14.54 -12.73
N ILE A 65 -23.77 -15.73 -13.06
CA ILE A 65 -22.33 -16.00 -13.11
C ILE A 65 -21.65 -15.11 -14.16
N CYS A 66 -22.16 -15.05 -15.39
CA CYS A 66 -21.58 -14.20 -16.44
C CYS A 66 -21.59 -12.72 -16.04
N SER A 67 -22.68 -12.24 -15.45
CA SER A 67 -22.77 -10.87 -14.93
C SER A 67 -21.74 -10.59 -13.84
N SER A 68 -21.50 -11.53 -12.91
CA SER A 68 -20.49 -11.32 -11.86
C SER A 68 -19.08 -11.26 -12.42
N PHE A 69 -18.75 -12.08 -13.43
CA PHE A 69 -17.46 -12.00 -14.12
C PHE A 69 -17.27 -10.72 -14.93
N ALA A 70 -18.32 -10.22 -15.59
CA ALA A 70 -18.27 -8.94 -16.29
C ALA A 70 -17.99 -7.78 -15.31
N MET A 71 -18.66 -7.78 -14.15
CA MET A 71 -18.42 -6.81 -13.08
C MET A 71 -17.02 -6.93 -12.46
N TYR A 72 -16.51 -8.15 -12.29
CA TYR A 72 -15.11 -8.38 -11.89
C TYR A 72 -14.13 -7.78 -12.91
N GLY A 73 -14.36 -8.00 -14.21
CA GLY A 73 -13.54 -7.43 -15.28
C GLY A 73 -13.55 -5.90 -15.25
N TRP A 74 -14.72 -5.30 -15.06
CA TRP A 74 -14.88 -3.85 -14.92
C TRP A 74 -14.13 -3.29 -13.69
N SER A 75 -14.35 -3.89 -12.51
CA SER A 75 -13.67 -3.52 -11.26
C SER A 75 -12.14 -3.64 -11.39
N SER A 76 -11.67 -4.72 -12.01
CA SER A 76 -10.25 -4.97 -12.26
C SER A 76 -9.64 -3.93 -13.20
N TYR A 77 -10.36 -3.55 -14.25
CA TYR A 77 -9.94 -2.51 -15.18
C TYR A 77 -9.72 -1.17 -14.47
N GLU A 78 -10.67 -0.73 -13.63
CA GLU A 78 -10.52 0.50 -12.83
C GLU A 78 -9.31 0.41 -11.86
N MET A 79 -9.10 -0.75 -11.21
CA MET A 79 -7.94 -0.96 -10.34
C MET A 79 -6.60 -0.93 -11.11
N VAL A 80 -6.56 -1.43 -12.35
CA VAL A 80 -5.38 -1.32 -13.23
C VAL A 80 -5.12 0.14 -13.59
N GLN A 81 -6.16 0.94 -13.85
CA GLN A 81 -5.98 2.37 -14.10
C GLN A 81 -5.36 3.09 -12.90
N TRP A 82 -5.68 2.68 -11.66
CA TRP A 82 -5.00 3.22 -10.48
C TRP A 82 -3.49 2.95 -10.49
N VAL A 83 -3.11 1.74 -10.89
CA VAL A 83 -1.70 1.32 -10.99
C VAL A 83 -0.98 2.10 -12.08
N VAL A 84 -1.57 2.22 -13.27
CA VAL A 84 -1.00 2.99 -14.38
C VAL A 84 -0.80 4.45 -13.98
N GLU A 85 -1.81 5.06 -13.37
CA GLU A 85 -1.72 6.45 -12.93
C GLU A 85 -0.68 6.64 -11.83
N TYR A 86 -0.60 5.72 -10.87
CA TYR A 86 0.46 5.72 -9.85
C TYR A 86 1.85 5.64 -10.51
N CYS A 87 2.07 4.71 -11.44
CA CYS A 87 3.36 4.56 -12.12
C CYS A 87 3.76 5.82 -12.91
N ARG A 88 2.78 6.53 -13.48
CA ARG A 88 2.96 7.77 -14.25
C ARG A 88 3.28 8.98 -13.38
N THR A 89 2.67 9.08 -12.21
CA THR A 89 2.69 10.28 -11.37
C THR A 89 3.61 10.18 -10.15
N ALA A 90 3.95 8.97 -9.71
CA ALA A 90 4.80 8.78 -8.54
C ALA A 90 6.25 9.19 -8.83
N ASP A 91 6.82 9.96 -7.89
CA ASP A 91 8.21 10.36 -7.92
C ASP A 91 9.15 9.14 -8.02
N ALA A 92 10.28 9.32 -8.71
CA ALA A 92 11.25 8.25 -8.90
C ALA A 92 11.80 7.71 -7.57
N GLY A 93 11.89 8.55 -6.54
CA GLY A 93 12.33 8.20 -5.19
C GLY A 93 11.22 7.77 -4.24
N ALA A 94 9.97 7.58 -4.71
CA ALA A 94 8.88 7.22 -3.82
C ALA A 94 9.14 5.88 -3.08
N PRO A 95 8.90 5.80 -1.75
CA PRO A 95 9.15 4.59 -0.97
C PRO A 95 8.33 3.42 -1.50
N SER A 96 9.00 2.29 -1.72
CA SER A 96 8.37 1.05 -2.19
C SER A 96 7.60 1.22 -3.52
N ARG A 97 8.15 2.02 -4.45
CA ARG A 97 7.52 2.34 -5.75
C ARG A 97 7.04 1.10 -6.54
N VAL A 98 7.77 -0.02 -6.45
CA VAL A 98 7.41 -1.28 -7.14
C VAL A 98 6.41 -2.10 -6.34
N LEU A 99 6.60 -2.20 -5.02
CA LEU A 99 5.76 -3.07 -4.17
C LEU A 99 4.30 -2.60 -4.11
N ARG A 100 4.05 -1.29 -4.13
CA ARG A 100 2.70 -0.70 -4.11
C ARG A 100 1.83 -1.15 -5.29
N PRO A 101 2.22 -0.96 -6.57
CA PRO A 101 1.46 -1.46 -7.71
C PRO A 101 1.41 -2.99 -7.76
N CYS A 102 2.50 -3.68 -7.40
CA CYS A 102 2.50 -5.15 -7.31
C CYS A 102 1.42 -5.66 -6.34
N MET A 103 1.17 -4.96 -5.24
CA MET A 103 0.12 -5.34 -4.28
C MET A 103 -1.29 -5.28 -4.90
N THR A 104 -1.59 -4.21 -5.64
CA THR A 104 -2.89 -4.04 -6.31
C THR A 104 -3.07 -5.05 -7.44
N ILE A 105 -2.04 -5.26 -8.28
CA ILE A 105 -2.10 -6.28 -9.35
C ILE A 105 -2.19 -7.69 -8.77
N GLY A 106 -1.43 -7.98 -7.72
CA GLY A 106 -1.51 -9.25 -6.99
C GLY A 106 -2.91 -9.52 -6.46
N LEU A 107 -3.60 -8.50 -5.93
CA LEU A 107 -4.98 -8.64 -5.47
C LEU A 107 -5.95 -8.97 -6.61
N ILE A 108 -5.83 -8.29 -7.77
CA ILE A 108 -6.64 -8.58 -8.97
C ILE A 108 -6.44 -10.02 -9.44
N VAL A 109 -5.17 -10.47 -9.51
CA VAL A 109 -4.83 -11.84 -9.92
C VAL A 109 -5.41 -12.85 -8.94
N MET A 110 -5.28 -12.63 -7.63
CA MET A 110 -5.86 -13.51 -6.62
C MET A 110 -7.38 -13.63 -6.76
N PHE A 111 -8.09 -12.52 -6.97
CA PHE A 111 -9.54 -12.56 -7.24
C PHE A 111 -9.89 -13.30 -8.53
N GLY A 112 -9.06 -13.18 -9.57
CA GLY A 112 -9.20 -13.97 -10.80
C GLY A 112 -9.07 -15.47 -10.54
N VAL A 113 -8.10 -15.88 -9.71
CA VAL A 113 -7.93 -17.29 -9.31
C VAL A 113 -9.14 -17.79 -8.51
N TYR A 114 -9.70 -16.99 -7.61
CA TYR A 114 -10.97 -17.32 -6.94
C TYR A 114 -12.10 -17.58 -7.95
N GLY A 115 -12.21 -16.75 -8.98
CA GLY A 115 -13.16 -16.94 -10.08
C GLY A 115 -12.95 -18.28 -10.83
N ILE A 116 -11.70 -18.65 -11.12
CA ILE A 116 -11.38 -19.93 -11.78
C ILE A 116 -11.81 -21.12 -10.92
N VAL A 117 -11.53 -21.09 -9.62
CA VAL A 117 -11.97 -22.14 -8.67
C VAL A 117 -13.50 -22.22 -8.64
N TYR A 118 -14.18 -21.06 -8.58
CA TYR A 118 -15.63 -20.97 -8.60
C TYR A 118 -16.24 -21.56 -9.88
N LEU A 119 -15.69 -21.23 -11.06
CA LEU A 119 -16.16 -21.80 -12.34
C LEU A 119 -15.89 -23.30 -12.43
N SER A 120 -14.72 -23.75 -11.99
CA SER A 120 -14.36 -25.17 -11.96
C SER A 120 -15.32 -25.96 -11.07
N ALA A 121 -15.73 -25.38 -9.93
CA ALA A 121 -16.74 -25.97 -9.06
C ALA A 121 -18.13 -26.00 -9.72
N GLY A 122 -18.53 -24.91 -10.37
CA GLY A 122 -19.80 -24.79 -11.07
C GLY A 122 -19.96 -25.76 -12.25
N LEU A 123 -18.85 -26.03 -12.96
CA LEU A 123 -18.77 -27.01 -14.04
C LEU A 123 -18.63 -28.46 -13.55
N GLY A 124 -18.45 -28.66 -12.24
CA GLY A 124 -18.25 -30.00 -11.66
C GLY A 124 -16.84 -30.58 -11.87
N LEU A 125 -15.86 -29.77 -12.29
CA LEU A 125 -14.48 -30.20 -12.50
C LEU A 125 -13.73 -30.47 -11.19
N ILE A 126 -14.14 -29.81 -10.10
CA ILE A 126 -13.57 -30.01 -8.77
C ILE A 126 -14.62 -30.42 -7.75
N THR A 127 -14.22 -31.28 -6.82
CA THR A 127 -15.07 -31.72 -5.70
C THR A 127 -15.33 -30.59 -4.71
N GLY A 128 -16.38 -30.71 -3.89
CA GLY A 128 -16.69 -29.73 -2.83
C GLY A 128 -15.58 -29.62 -1.78
N TYR A 129 -14.89 -30.72 -1.49
CA TYR A 129 -13.74 -30.72 -0.60
C TYR A 129 -12.56 -29.91 -1.17
N THR A 130 -12.21 -30.16 -2.43
CA THR A 130 -11.14 -29.42 -3.12
C THR A 130 -11.45 -27.94 -3.18
N GLU A 131 -12.67 -27.55 -3.57
CA GLU A 131 -13.12 -26.16 -3.58
C GLU A 131 -12.93 -25.49 -2.21
N ARG A 132 -13.38 -26.15 -1.13
CA ARG A 132 -13.26 -25.63 0.23
C ARG A 132 -11.80 -25.44 0.64
N VAL A 133 -10.94 -26.44 0.39
CA VAL A 133 -9.51 -26.37 0.72
C VAL A 133 -8.84 -25.24 -0.07
N SER A 134 -9.16 -25.10 -1.36
CA SER A 134 -8.67 -24.01 -2.20
C SER A 134 -9.07 -22.64 -1.65
N TYR A 135 -10.34 -22.42 -1.27
CA TYR A 135 -10.77 -21.15 -0.69
C TYR A 135 -10.07 -20.83 0.63
N ILE A 136 -9.91 -21.81 1.51
CA ILE A 136 -9.21 -21.63 2.80
C ILE A 136 -7.74 -21.27 2.54
N GLY A 137 -7.05 -22.03 1.70
CA GLY A 137 -5.65 -21.80 1.37
C GLY A 137 -5.42 -20.42 0.75
N MET A 138 -6.24 -20.04 -0.24
CA MET A 138 -6.15 -18.71 -0.85
C MET A 138 -6.46 -17.59 0.14
N ASN A 139 -7.40 -17.79 1.07
CA ASN A 139 -7.78 -16.76 2.05
C ASN A 139 -6.66 -16.49 3.06
N ILE A 140 -6.01 -17.55 3.53
CA ILE A 140 -4.82 -17.42 4.38
C ILE A 140 -3.68 -16.78 3.59
N GLY A 141 -3.41 -17.28 2.38
CA GLY A 141 -2.33 -16.81 1.52
C GLY A 141 -2.44 -15.31 1.19
N VAL A 142 -3.61 -14.86 0.73
CA VAL A 142 -3.82 -13.45 0.36
C VAL A 142 -3.65 -12.53 1.57
N LYS A 143 -4.20 -12.90 2.74
CA LYS A 143 -4.08 -12.08 3.95
C LYS A 143 -2.63 -11.99 4.42
N LEU A 144 -1.88 -13.10 4.40
CA LEU A 144 -0.47 -13.11 4.79
C LEU A 144 0.38 -12.28 3.83
N ILE A 145 0.24 -12.51 2.52
CA ILE A 145 1.01 -11.80 1.48
C ILE A 145 0.71 -10.29 1.54
N MET A 146 -0.57 -9.92 1.60
CA MET A 146 -0.97 -8.51 1.69
C MET A 146 -0.51 -7.85 2.98
N SER A 147 -0.57 -8.55 4.12
CA SER A 147 -0.08 -8.01 5.40
C SER A 147 1.43 -7.78 5.38
N MET A 148 2.21 -8.73 4.85
CA MET A 148 3.66 -8.58 4.71
C MET A 148 4.02 -7.44 3.75
N ALA A 149 3.37 -7.36 2.59
CA ALA A 149 3.59 -6.29 1.63
C ALA A 149 3.26 -4.92 2.24
N PHE A 150 2.14 -4.82 2.95
CA PHE A 150 1.73 -3.58 3.61
C PHE A 150 2.70 -3.17 4.73
N ALA A 151 3.12 -4.13 5.56
CA ALA A 151 4.14 -3.90 6.58
C ALA A 151 5.46 -3.40 5.97
N GLY A 152 5.88 -3.98 4.84
CA GLY A 152 7.06 -3.52 4.08
C GLY A 152 6.91 -2.08 3.57
N ILE A 153 5.77 -1.73 2.96
CA ILE A 153 5.48 -0.37 2.51
C ILE A 153 5.56 0.61 3.69
N ARG A 154 4.89 0.30 4.82
CA ARG A 154 4.91 1.15 6.02
C ARG A 154 6.32 1.28 6.59
N SER A 155 7.05 0.19 6.70
CA SER A 155 8.43 0.19 7.18
C SER A 155 9.33 1.08 6.33
N SER A 156 9.21 1.02 4.99
CA SER A 156 9.98 1.90 4.10
C SER A 156 9.67 3.38 4.31
N VAL A 157 8.37 3.73 4.46
CA VAL A 157 7.96 5.12 4.72
C VAL A 157 8.49 5.62 6.06
N TYR A 158 8.47 4.78 7.11
CA TYR A 158 9.03 5.14 8.41
C TYR A 158 10.55 5.30 8.37
N HIS A 159 11.24 4.46 7.60
CA HIS A 159 12.69 4.56 7.44
C HIS A 159 13.08 5.92 6.83
N ASP A 160 12.44 6.29 5.72
CA ASP A 160 12.71 7.58 5.05
C ASP A 160 12.42 8.76 5.99
N MET A 161 11.29 8.72 6.70
CA MET A 161 10.92 9.74 7.69
C MET A 161 11.96 9.87 8.82
N LEU A 162 12.49 8.75 9.33
CA LEU A 162 13.52 8.76 10.37
C LEU A 162 14.85 9.31 9.86
N VAL A 163 15.24 8.95 8.63
CA VAL A 163 16.46 9.47 7.99
C VAL A 163 16.35 10.98 7.79
N ASP A 164 15.20 11.47 7.32
CA ASP A 164 14.96 12.91 7.15
C ASP A 164 15.03 13.67 8.48
N MET A 165 14.45 13.12 9.56
CA MET A 165 14.55 13.72 10.90
C MET A 165 16.01 13.76 11.38
N LEU A 166 16.80 12.70 11.15
CA LEU A 166 18.21 12.65 11.56
C LEU A 166 19.07 13.65 10.79
N ILE A 167 18.84 13.82 9.49
CA ILE A 167 19.54 14.82 8.66
C ILE A 167 19.18 16.22 9.14
N ASN A 168 17.88 16.49 9.33
CA ASN A 168 17.39 17.77 9.79
C ASN A 168 17.81 18.11 11.22
N ALA A 169 18.08 17.13 12.08
CA ALA A 169 18.63 17.36 13.41
C ALA A 169 20.14 17.67 13.39
N LYS A 170 20.90 17.10 12.44
CA LYS A 170 22.34 17.34 12.32
C LYS A 170 22.68 18.73 11.77
N ILE A 171 21.89 19.25 10.83
CA ILE A 171 22.12 20.57 10.22
C ILE A 171 22.14 21.73 11.25
N PRO A 172 21.15 21.90 12.15
CA PRO A 172 21.17 22.97 13.15
C PRO A 172 22.31 22.78 14.15
N PHE A 173 22.65 21.54 14.50
CA PHE A 173 23.80 21.26 15.36
C PHE A 173 25.13 21.68 14.71
N GLN A 174 25.34 21.36 13.43
CA GLN A 174 26.53 21.82 12.71
C GLN A 174 26.56 23.35 12.55
N ARG A 175 25.41 24.00 12.32
CA ARG A 175 25.32 25.47 12.29
C ARG A 175 25.68 26.09 13.64
N GLN A 176 25.22 25.51 14.75
CA GLN A 176 25.57 25.99 16.09
C GLN A 176 27.07 25.86 16.39
N ILE A 177 27.69 24.73 16.01
CA ILE A 177 29.15 24.55 16.16
C ILE A 177 29.92 25.54 15.30
N ALA A 178 29.48 25.77 14.06
CA ALA A 178 30.13 26.75 13.18
C ALA A 178 30.06 28.16 13.79
N CYS A 179 28.90 28.60 14.28
CA CYS A 179 28.76 29.91 14.92
C CYS A 179 29.58 30.03 16.22
N SER A 180 29.66 28.98 17.06
CA SER A 180 30.47 29.04 18.29
C SER A 180 31.96 29.11 17.99
N SER A 181 32.43 28.44 16.94
CA SER A 181 33.85 28.50 16.53
C SER A 181 34.27 29.89 16.02
N ILE A 182 33.36 30.63 15.37
CA ILE A 182 33.64 32.00 14.90
C ILE A 182 33.78 32.97 16.09
N GLY A 183 32.89 32.89 17.08
CA GLY A 183 32.96 33.76 18.27
C GLY A 183 34.23 33.55 19.10
N VAL A 184 34.76 32.32 19.16
CA VAL A 184 36.03 32.02 19.84
C VAL A 184 37.23 32.61 19.09
N ALA A 185 37.19 32.59 17.75
CA ALA A 185 38.26 33.18 16.93
C ALA A 185 38.32 34.71 17.05
N GLU A 186 37.18 35.40 17.09
CA GLU A 186 37.13 36.85 17.32
C GLU A 186 37.64 37.24 18.72
N GLY A 187 37.26 36.48 19.76
CA GLY A 187 37.76 36.72 21.12
C GLY A 187 39.29 36.65 21.22
N GLN A 188 39.92 35.67 20.57
CA GLN A 188 41.38 35.51 20.57
C GLN A 188 42.11 36.58 19.72
N ALA A 189 41.47 37.09 18.65
CA ALA A 189 42.04 38.17 17.84
C ALA A 189 42.07 39.50 18.61
N VAL A 190 41.04 39.79 19.40
CA VAL A 190 40.97 41.00 20.25
C VAL A 190 42.02 40.94 21.37
N GLU A 191 42.20 39.78 22.01
CA GLU A 191 43.15 39.62 23.12
C GLU A 191 44.62 39.75 22.66
N ARG A 192 44.95 39.31 21.43
CA ARG A 192 46.30 39.53 20.86
C ARG A 192 46.61 40.98 20.54
N HIS A 193 45.61 41.80 20.21
CA HIS A 193 45.85 43.22 19.92
C HIS A 193 45.99 44.08 21.18
N SER A 194 45.45 43.65 22.32
CA SER A 194 45.63 44.37 23.60
C SER A 194 46.98 44.09 24.29
N GLY A 195 47.73 43.07 23.88
CA GLY A 195 49.03 42.73 24.46
C GLY A 195 50.22 43.58 23.99
N ASP A 196 50.09 44.33 22.90
CA ASP A 196 51.22 44.99 22.22
C ASP A 196 51.37 46.49 22.55
N LEU A 197 50.53 47.03 23.46
CA LEU A 197 50.54 48.46 23.85
C LEU A 197 51.42 48.75 25.08
N SER A 198 52.27 47.81 25.50
CA SER A 198 53.16 47.96 26.67
C SER A 198 54.64 48.01 26.25
N GLN A 199 55.03 48.91 25.36
CA GLN A 199 56.45 49.27 25.21
C GLN A 199 56.76 50.53 26.03
N PRO A 200 57.73 50.47 26.98
CA PRO A 200 58.17 51.65 27.72
C PRO A 200 58.94 52.61 26.81
N LEU A 201 58.53 53.87 26.81
CA LEU A 201 59.26 54.98 26.18
C LEU A 201 60.66 55.12 26.82
N VAL A 202 61.68 54.69 26.08
CA VAL A 202 63.09 54.96 26.40
C VAL A 202 63.38 56.40 25.99
N ASN A 203 63.49 57.28 27.00
CA ASN A 203 63.89 58.66 26.83
C ASN A 203 65.40 58.72 26.54
N HIS A 204 65.77 59.09 25.31
CA HIS A 204 67.13 59.51 24.99
C HIS A 204 67.18 61.04 24.91
N SER A 205 67.88 61.60 25.91
CA SER A 205 68.67 62.84 25.89
C SER A 205 67.93 64.17 25.75
#